data_AF-A0ABD2KR10-F1
#
_entry.id   AF-A0ABD2KR10-F1
#
_cell.length_a   1.000
_cell.length_b   1.000
_cell.length_c   1.000
_cell.angle_alpha   90.00
_cell.angle_beta   90.00
_cell.angle_gamma   90.00
#
_symmetry.space_group_name_H-M   'P 1'
#
loop_
_entity.id
_entity.type
_entity.pdbx_description
1 polymer ?
#
loop_
_entity_poly.entity_id
_entity_poly.type
_entity_poly.pdbx_seq_one_letter_code
_entity_poly.pdbx_strand_id
1 'polypeptide(L)'
;MEHARCPYVKENAPLPTNIKEALPKDVSIKIQQIHDDGSLSAEQKMERIDSIICTLPENVIDQIPDPPEVAQLPADVRQRVKQIERQQGKSFSTKFEEIMKYVDTLPEGTKSAAKNIFH
;
A
#
# COMPACT_ATOMS: atom_id res chain seq x y z
N MET A 1 -12.45 17.74 -3.21
CA MET A 1 -12.25 16.54 -2.38
C MET A 1 -10.95 15.94 -2.86
N GLU A 2 -9.88 16.13 -2.11
CA GLU A 2 -8.57 15.57 -2.44
C GLU A 2 -8.64 14.10 -2.09
N HIS A 3 -8.61 13.24 -3.12
CA HIS A 3 -8.78 11.80 -2.96
C HIS A 3 -7.48 11.26 -2.37
N ALA A 4 -7.59 10.49 -1.28
CA ALA A 4 -6.47 9.86 -0.58
C ALA A 4 -5.51 9.17 -1.57
N ARG A 5 -4.32 9.76 -1.77
CA ARG A 5 -3.30 9.21 -2.66
C ARG A 5 -2.58 8.08 -1.91
N CYS A 6 -2.35 6.95 -2.58
CA CYS A 6 -1.51 5.91 -1.98
C CYS A 6 -0.07 6.40 -1.94
N PRO A 7 0.57 6.44 -0.77
CA PRO A 7 1.89 7.06 -0.63
C PRO A 7 2.98 6.28 -1.34
N TYR A 8 2.71 5.02 -1.69
CA TYR A 8 3.70 4.09 -2.19
C TYR A 8 3.77 4.00 -3.71
N VAL A 9 2.83 4.62 -4.43
CA VAL A 9 2.70 4.42 -5.87
C VAL A 9 2.89 5.75 -6.58
N LYS A 10 4.08 5.92 -7.15
CA LYS A 10 4.30 6.90 -8.21
C LYS A 10 3.46 6.48 -9.41
N GLU A 11 2.65 7.41 -9.92
CA GLU A 11 1.71 7.17 -11.01
C GLU A 11 2.45 6.58 -12.23
N ASN A 12 2.01 5.41 -12.69
CA ASN A 12 2.62 4.64 -13.79
C ASN A 12 4.05 4.10 -13.54
N ALA A 13 4.52 4.06 -12.29
CA ALA A 13 5.77 3.35 -11.99
C ALA A 13 5.56 1.83 -12.14
N PRO A 14 6.52 1.11 -12.76
CA PRO A 14 6.46 -0.34 -12.81
C PRO A 14 6.54 -0.91 -11.39
N LEU A 15 5.90 -2.06 -11.18
CA LEU A 15 5.97 -2.77 -9.90
C LEU A 15 7.44 -3.03 -9.54
N PRO A 16 7.92 -2.60 -8.36
CA PRO A 16 9.28 -2.85 -7.92
C PRO A 16 9.65 -4.33 -7.97
N THR A 17 10.86 -4.67 -8.43
CA THR A 17 11.29 -6.06 -8.66
C THR A 17 11.13 -6.93 -7.41
N ASN A 18 11.49 -6.39 -6.24
CA ASN A 18 11.35 -7.07 -4.95
C ASN A 18 9.89 -7.43 -4.60
N ILE A 19 8.92 -6.61 -4.99
CA ILE A 19 7.49 -6.90 -4.81
C ILE A 19 7.02 -7.92 -5.86
N LYS A 20 7.49 -7.78 -7.10
CA LYS A 20 7.17 -8.71 -8.18
C LYS A 20 7.63 -10.14 -7.88
N GLU A 21 8.79 -10.30 -7.24
CA GLU A 21 9.34 -11.61 -6.85
C GLU A 21 8.64 -12.22 -5.64
N ALA A 22 8.12 -11.40 -4.72
CA ALA A 22 7.36 -11.85 -3.55
C ALA A 22 5.93 -12.32 -3.90
N LEU A 23 5.40 -11.87 -5.03
CA LEU A 23 4.04 -12.19 -5.47
C LEU A 23 4.00 -13.45 -6.37
N PRO A 24 2.91 -14.23 -6.30
CA PRO A 24 2.64 -15.28 -7.29
C PRO A 24 2.68 -14.74 -8.72
N LYS A 25 3.14 -15.57 -9.66
CA LYS A 25 3.31 -15.16 -11.08
C LYS A 25 2.00 -14.68 -11.71
N ASP A 26 0.88 -15.32 -11.41
CA ASP A 26 -0.43 -14.93 -11.92
C ASP A 26 -0.89 -13.58 -11.36
N VAL A 27 -0.57 -13.29 -10.09
CA VAL A 27 -0.89 -12.03 -9.42
C VAL A 27 -0.05 -10.88 -9.98
N SER A 28 1.26 -11.09 -10.12
CA SER A 28 2.15 -10.08 -10.70
C SER A 28 1.78 -9.73 -12.15
N ILE A 29 1.34 -10.70 -12.95
CA ILE A 29 0.82 -10.46 -14.32
C ILE A 29 -0.44 -9.60 -14.27
N LYS A 30 -1.40 -9.89 -13.39
CA LYS A 30 -2.64 -9.09 -13.26
C LYS A 30 -2.35 -7.66 -12.83
N ILE A 31 -1.45 -7.47 -11.88
CA ILE A 31 -1.03 -6.13 -11.43
C ILE A 31 -0.37 -5.37 -12.58
N GLN A 32 0.51 -6.02 -13.36
CA GLN A 32 1.14 -5.41 -14.52
C GLN A 32 0.08 -4.98 -15.58
N GLN A 33 -0.91 -5.83 -15.86
CA GLN A 33 -2.00 -5.49 -16.78
C GLN A 33 -2.80 -4.27 -16.32
N ILE A 34 -3.08 -4.16 -15.02
CA ILE A 34 -3.77 -2.99 -14.47
C ILE A 34 -2.89 -1.73 -14.58
N HIS A 35 -1.59 -1.85 -14.34
CA HIS A 35 -0.64 -0.75 -14.52
C HIS A 35 -0.58 -0.27 -15.97
N ASP A 36 -0.56 -1.20 -16.94
CA ASP A 36 -0.46 -0.90 -18.36
C ASP A 36 -1.80 -0.46 -18.99
N ASP A 37 -2.92 -0.63 -18.27
CA ASP A 37 -4.24 -0.23 -18.73
C ASP A 37 -4.37 1.31 -18.72
N GLY A 38 -4.17 1.92 -19.89
CA GLY A 38 -4.30 3.36 -20.09
C GLY A 38 -5.74 3.90 -19.97
N SER A 39 -6.74 3.03 -19.86
CA SER A 39 -8.14 3.45 -19.68
C SER A 39 -8.52 3.70 -18.21
N LEU A 40 -7.69 3.23 -17.26
CA LEU A 40 -7.94 3.37 -15.83
C LEU A 40 -7.26 4.62 -15.27
N SER A 41 -7.98 5.34 -14.41
CA SER A 41 -7.36 6.37 -13.58
C SER A 41 -6.40 5.73 -12.57
N ALA A 42 -5.45 6.52 -12.04
CA ALA A 42 -4.53 6.05 -11.00
C ALA A 42 -5.26 5.45 -9.79
N GLU A 43 -6.38 6.05 -9.39
CA GLU A 43 -7.24 5.56 -8.31
C GLU A 43 -7.87 4.21 -8.64
N GLN A 44 -8.43 4.05 -9.84
CA GLN A 44 -9.02 2.79 -10.29
C GLN A 44 -7.98 1.68 -10.37
N LYS A 45 -6.74 2.00 -10.80
CA LYS A 45 -5.63 1.05 -10.79
C LYS A 45 -5.33 0.60 -9.37
N MET A 46 -5.20 1.54 -8.44
CA MET A 46 -4.94 1.25 -7.03
C MET A 46 -6.03 0.39 -6.38
N GLU A 47 -7.30 0.73 -6.58
CA GLU A 47 -8.40 -0.02 -5.97
C GLU A 47 -8.45 -1.46 -6.49
N ARG A 48 -8.19 -1.67 -7.79
CA ARG A 48 -8.09 -3.02 -8.36
C ARG A 48 -6.89 -3.79 -7.82
N ILE A 49 -5.74 -3.13 -7.67
CA ILE A 49 -4.52 -3.74 -7.11
C ILE A 49 -4.72 -4.10 -5.64
N ASP A 50 -5.28 -3.20 -4.82
CA ASP A 50 -5.59 -3.45 -3.40
C ASP A 50 -6.56 -4.62 -3.25
N SER A 51 -7.59 -4.69 -4.10
CA SER A 51 -8.55 -5.81 -4.13
C SER A 51 -7.85 -7.14 -4.42
N ILE A 52 -6.95 -7.18 -5.42
CA ILE A 52 -6.16 -8.38 -5.72
C ILE A 52 -5.30 -8.77 -4.52
N ILE A 53 -4.55 -7.82 -3.92
CA ILE A 53 -3.66 -8.10 -2.80
C ILE A 53 -4.45 -8.59 -1.56
N CYS A 54 -5.60 -7.98 -1.26
CA CYS A 54 -6.45 -8.37 -0.14
C CYS A 54 -7.06 -9.78 -0.27
N THR A 55 -7.15 -10.31 -1.48
CA THR A 55 -7.61 -11.69 -1.73
C THR A 55 -6.49 -12.73 -1.61
N LEU A 56 -5.24 -12.30 -1.45
CA LEU A 56 -4.12 -13.23 -1.32
C LEU A 56 -4.12 -13.90 0.06
N PRO A 57 -3.63 -15.14 0.16
CA PRO A 57 -3.37 -15.79 1.44
C PRO A 57 -2.41 -14.98 2.32
N GLU A 58 -2.60 -15.02 3.64
CA GLU A 58 -1.77 -14.25 4.60
C GLU A 58 -0.28 -14.54 4.45
N ASN A 59 0.09 -15.81 4.21
CA ASN A 59 1.49 -16.22 4.01
C ASN A 59 2.13 -15.62 2.74
N VAL A 60 1.33 -15.19 1.76
CA VAL A 60 1.81 -14.47 0.58
C VAL A 60 1.98 -12.99 0.91
N ILE A 61 0.99 -12.39 1.57
CA ILE A 61 1.05 -10.97 1.98
C ILE A 61 2.22 -10.73 2.96
N ASP A 62 2.54 -11.71 3.80
CA ASP A 62 3.68 -11.62 4.72
C ASP A 62 5.05 -11.66 4.04
N GLN A 63 5.14 -12.21 2.84
CA GLN A 63 6.37 -12.21 2.04
C GLN A 63 6.57 -10.92 1.24
N ILE A 64 5.53 -10.09 1.11
CA ILE A 64 5.64 -8.79 0.45
C ILE A 64 6.51 -7.89 1.34
N PRO A 65 7.68 -7.44 0.87
CA PRO A 65 8.55 -6.57 1.65
C PRO A 65 7.90 -5.20 1.83
N ASP A 66 8.12 -4.60 2.99
CA ASP A 66 7.76 -3.20 3.23
C ASP A 66 8.45 -2.30 2.18
N PRO A 67 7.78 -1.25 1.67
CA PRO A 67 8.44 -0.26 0.83
C PRO A 67 9.67 0.33 1.57
N PRO A 68 10.75 0.71 0.86
CA PRO A 68 11.96 1.23 1.50
C PRO A 68 11.70 2.40 2.46
N GLU A 69 10.77 3.27 2.08
CA GLU A 69 10.31 4.42 2.87
C GLU A 69 9.55 4.02 4.13
N VAL A 70 8.88 2.86 4.14
CA VAL A 70 8.17 2.33 5.31
C VAL A 70 9.13 1.54 6.20
N ALA A 71 10.09 0.84 5.60
CA ALA A 71 11.05 0.00 6.31
C ALA A 71 11.88 0.78 7.35
N GLN A 72 12.05 2.09 7.18
CA GLN A 72 12.69 3.00 8.14
C GLN A 72 11.82 3.34 9.36
N LEU A 73 10.51 3.08 9.33
CA LEU A 73 9.64 3.30 10.50
C LEU A 73 9.87 2.23 11.58
N PRO A 74 9.58 2.52 12.86
CA PRO A 74 9.61 1.53 13.94
C PRO A 74 8.74 0.31 13.65
N ALA A 75 9.14 -0.87 14.13
CA ALA A 75 8.50 -2.13 13.79
C ALA A 75 7.02 -2.20 14.23
N ASP A 76 6.70 -1.61 15.38
CA ASP A 76 5.33 -1.48 15.88
C ASP A 76 4.44 -0.62 14.96
N VAL A 77 5.01 0.46 14.42
CA VAL A 77 4.32 1.34 13.44
C VAL A 77 4.06 0.59 12.14
N ARG A 78 5.08 -0.10 11.60
CA ARG A 78 4.92 -0.89 10.37
C ARG A 78 3.86 -1.98 10.53
N GLN A 79 3.89 -2.70 11.65
CA GLN A 79 2.91 -3.73 11.94
C GLN A 79 1.49 -3.15 12.04
N ARG A 80 1.33 -1.98 12.65
CA ARG A 80 0.01 -1.33 12.75
C ARG A 80 -0.52 -0.86 11.41
N VAL A 81 0.33 -0.29 10.56
CA VAL A 81 -0.03 0.09 9.18
C VAL A 81 -0.46 -1.15 8.40
N LYS A 82 0.33 -2.22 8.42
CA LYS A 82 0.03 -3.50 7.74
C LYS A 82 -1.32 -4.08 8.18
N GLN A 83 -1.67 -3.98 9.47
CA GLN A 83 -2.97 -4.42 9.97
C GLN A 83 -4.13 -3.64 9.37
N ILE A 84 -3.98 -2.33 9.19
CA ILE A 84 -5.02 -1.47 8.61
C ILE A 84 -5.18 -1.79 7.11
N GLU A 85 -4.07 -1.95 6.39
CA GLU A 85 -4.09 -2.29 4.96
C GLU A 85 -4.76 -3.64 4.67
N ARG A 86 -4.59 -4.61 5.56
CA ARG A 86 -5.19 -5.95 5.48
C ARG A 86 -6.68 -6.02 5.78
N GLN A 87 -7.30 -4.93 6.23
CA GLN A 87 -8.73 -4.94 6.55
C GLN A 87 -9.56 -5.20 5.29
N GLN A 88 -10.20 -6.36 5.24
CA GLN A 88 -11.10 -6.69 4.13
C GLN A 88 -12.39 -5.87 4.23
N GLY A 89 -13.01 -5.59 3.07
CA GLY A 89 -14.31 -4.90 3.00
C GLY A 89 -14.28 -3.38 3.22
N LYS A 90 -13.09 -2.77 3.34
CA LYS A 90 -12.92 -1.32 3.36
C LYS A 90 -12.27 -0.84 2.08
N SER A 91 -12.67 0.34 1.60
CA SER A 91 -11.99 0.99 0.47
C SER A 91 -10.59 1.40 0.86
N PHE A 92 -9.72 1.54 -0.15
CA PHE A 92 -8.39 2.09 0.02
C PHE A 92 -8.41 3.43 0.78
N SER A 93 -9.32 4.33 0.41
CA SER A 93 -9.46 5.65 1.06
C SER A 93 -9.77 5.55 2.55
N THR A 94 -10.67 4.66 2.95
CA THR A 94 -10.99 4.45 4.38
C THR A 94 -9.79 3.91 5.14
N LYS A 95 -9.06 2.94 4.58
CA LYS A 95 -7.84 2.41 5.19
C LYS A 95 -6.78 3.50 5.34
N PHE A 96 -6.59 4.32 4.30
CA PHE A 96 -5.63 5.42 4.34
C PHE A 96 -5.98 6.48 5.39
N GLU A 97 -7.25 6.85 5.51
CA GLU A 97 -7.69 7.75 6.59
C GLU A 97 -7.41 7.18 7.99
N GLU A 98 -7.57 5.86 8.18
CA GLU A 98 -7.21 5.20 9.43
C GLU A 98 -5.70 5.21 9.69
N ILE A 99 -4.89 5.01 8.65
CA ILE A 99 -3.43 5.16 8.75
C ILE A 99 -3.07 6.59 9.17
N MET A 100 -3.65 7.61 8.54
CA MET A 100 -3.36 9.01 8.86
C MET A 100 -3.78 9.36 10.29
N LYS A 101 -4.96 8.91 10.74
CA LYS A 101 -5.40 9.06 12.13
C LYS A 101 -4.43 8.40 13.10
N TYR A 102 -3.93 7.20 12.78
CA TYR A 102 -2.92 6.52 13.60
C TYR A 102 -1.60 7.30 13.62
N VAL A 103 -1.11 7.74 12.47
CA VAL A 103 0.11 8.56 12.34
C VAL A 103 0.00 9.82 13.19
N ASP A 104 -1.18 10.43 13.28
CA ASP A 104 -1.40 11.61 14.12
C ASP A 104 -1.25 11.35 15.63
N THR A 105 -1.38 10.11 16.08
CA THR A 105 -1.19 9.70 17.49
C THR A 105 0.26 9.36 17.84
N LEU A 106 1.16 9.27 16.85
CA LEU A 106 2.55 8.89 17.08
C LEU A 106 3.37 10.00 17.77
N PRO A 107 4.44 9.65 18.49
CA PRO A 107 5.39 10.63 19.04
C PRO A 107 5.99 11.51 17.94
N GLU A 108 6.27 12.78 18.23
CA GLU A 108 6.57 13.81 17.22
C GLU A 108 7.69 13.42 16.24
N GLY A 109 8.77 12.80 16.72
CA GLY A 109 9.85 12.32 15.86
C GLY A 109 9.42 11.23 14.87
N THR A 110 8.57 10.29 15.30
CA THR A 110 8.04 9.22 14.44
C THR A 110 6.91 9.72 13.55
N LYS A 111 6.05 10.60 14.07
CA LYS A 111 4.96 11.24 13.36
C LYS A 111 5.46 12.05 12.17
N SER A 112 6.53 12.83 12.32
CA SER A 112 7.09 13.61 11.21
C SER A 112 7.63 12.69 10.10
N ALA A 113 8.38 11.64 10.46
CA ALA A 113 8.87 10.66 9.50
C ALA A 113 7.71 9.94 8.78
N ALA A 114 6.70 9.50 9.53
CA ALA A 114 5.52 8.85 8.99
C ALA A 114 4.72 9.78 8.08
N LYS A 115 4.45 11.03 8.47
CA LYS A 115 3.76 12.00 7.61
C LYS A 115 4.50 12.24 6.30
N ASN A 116 5.83 12.31 6.31
CA ASN A 116 6.61 12.42 5.09
C ASN A 116 6.54 11.20 4.18
N ILE A 117 6.13 10.04 4.70
CA ILE A 117 5.88 8.84 3.90
C ILE A 117 4.44 8.85 3.42
N PHE A 118 3.47 9.02 4.32
CA PHE A 118 2.03 8.95 4.08
C PHE A 118 1.40 10.28 3.60
N HIS A 119 2.13 11.17 2.93
CA HIS A 119 1.63 12.48 2.50
C HIS A 119 0.87 12.45 1.17
#